data_AF-A0A381QXM2-F1
#
_entry.id   AF-A0A381QXM2-F1
#
_cell.length_a   1.000
_cell.length_b   1.000
_cell.length_c   1.000
_cell.angle_alpha   90.00
_cell.angle_beta   90.00
_cell.angle_gamma   90.00
#
_symmetry.space_group_name_H-M   'P 1'
#
loop_
_entity.id
_entity.type
_entity.pdbx_description
1 polymer ?
#
loop_
_entity_poly.entity_id
_entity_poly.type
_entity_poly.pdbx_seq_one_letter_code
_entity_poly.pdbx_strand_id
1 'polypeptide(L)'
;MLNIKKFYFLILFIPFFGLSQDADIDLGKKLFNTNCAACHKLNKKAVGPALSGVTEKYDKEWLYNWIRNGSQMLKDEDPQAIAIWEEYNKTVMTYYPQFSDQEIESLLAYTNYTPPTPTITTNSDQSVQQNSSSISSDLILVVTTIVFLILVTMLFLVQRTLLKIARTSGVDIESKSKKSLPPLWKTIVKNQFLMFVLAIIFLLSSAYGVFGYLMQVGIDQGYEPIQPIQFSHKIHAGTNQIECKYCHSSARVSKHSGIPSLNVCMNCHEYISEYNGEEDLENGYTKDFYTNEIKKLYYAVGWDEENQIYTGNTKPVKWVRIHNLPDFVYFNHSQHAEVAKIECQTCHGPVEEMEIMYQYSPLTMGWCIDCHRESNVDKSNEYYEKIHEELSIKYGVEKLTVAQLGGIECAKCHY
;
A
#
# COMPACT_ATOMS: atom_id res chain seq x y z
N MET A 1 80.55 25.15 -53.27
CA MET A 1 80.33 26.60 -53.20
C MET A 1 78.89 26.89 -53.61
N LEU A 2 78.15 27.56 -52.72
CA LEU A 2 77.01 28.46 -52.93
C LEU A 2 75.85 28.03 -53.88
N ASN A 3 74.64 27.85 -53.32
CA ASN A 3 73.58 28.88 -53.47
C ASN A 3 72.27 28.51 -52.74
N ILE A 4 72.06 29.27 -51.66
CA ILE A 4 70.83 29.83 -51.06
C ILE A 4 69.48 29.29 -51.60
N LYS A 5 68.73 28.67 -50.68
CA LYS A 5 67.38 28.11 -50.83
C LYS A 5 66.31 29.20 -50.97
N LYS A 6 65.41 29.01 -51.95
CA LYS A 6 64.15 29.76 -52.13
C LYS A 6 63.17 29.42 -51.00
N PHE A 7 62.63 30.47 -50.39
CA PHE A 7 61.52 30.45 -49.44
C PHE A 7 60.21 30.28 -50.24
N TYR A 8 59.48 29.18 -50.05
CA TYR A 8 58.11 29.03 -50.53
C TYR A 8 57.16 29.14 -49.33
N PHE A 9 56.29 30.14 -49.39
CA PHE A 9 55.21 30.39 -48.44
C PHE A 9 54.07 29.40 -48.75
N LEU A 10 53.91 28.36 -47.94
CA LEU A 10 52.83 27.38 -48.06
C LEU A 10 51.60 27.91 -47.31
N ILE A 11 50.61 28.41 -48.04
CA ILE A 11 49.29 28.75 -47.49
C ILE A 11 48.57 27.44 -47.15
N LEU A 12 48.37 27.20 -45.86
CA LEU A 12 47.68 26.03 -45.31
C LEU A 12 46.17 26.33 -45.31
N PHE A 13 45.47 25.88 -46.35
CA PHE A 13 44.00 25.88 -46.42
C PHE A 13 43.48 24.78 -45.47
N ILE A 14 43.01 25.17 -44.29
CA ILE A 14 42.26 24.28 -43.39
C ILE A 14 40.82 24.24 -43.91
N PRO A 15 40.28 23.07 -44.30
CA PRO A 15 38.87 22.97 -44.59
C PRO A 15 38.13 23.04 -43.25
N PHE A 16 37.34 24.09 -43.07
CA PHE A 16 36.37 24.21 -41.98
C PHE A 16 35.24 23.21 -42.29
N PHE A 17 35.42 21.94 -41.88
CA PHE A 17 34.32 20.99 -41.82
C PHE A 17 33.40 21.44 -40.68
N GLY A 18 32.24 22.01 -41.02
CA GLY A 18 31.16 22.21 -40.07
C GLY A 18 30.73 20.85 -39.52
N LEU A 19 30.98 20.61 -38.24
CA LEU A 19 30.40 19.49 -37.50
C LEU A 19 28.91 19.77 -37.36
N SER A 20 28.09 19.21 -38.26
CA SER A 20 26.68 18.98 -37.94
C SER A 20 26.67 17.85 -36.92
N GLN A 21 26.34 18.15 -35.67
CA GLN A 21 26.11 17.12 -34.65
C GLN A 21 24.73 16.52 -34.91
N ASP A 22 24.70 15.23 -35.26
CA ASP A 22 23.46 14.48 -35.39
C ASP A 22 22.70 14.47 -34.04
N ALA A 23 21.37 14.35 -34.11
CA ALA A 23 20.49 14.35 -32.95
C ALA A 23 20.77 13.16 -32.01
N ASP A 24 20.92 13.44 -30.71
CA ASP A 24 21.19 12.41 -29.69
C ASP A 24 19.86 11.90 -29.10
N ILE A 25 19.49 10.66 -29.45
CA ILE A 25 18.24 10.04 -29.03
C ILE A 25 18.21 9.79 -27.51
N ASP A 26 19.35 9.49 -26.88
CA ASP A 26 19.41 9.25 -25.43
C ASP A 26 19.24 10.55 -24.65
N LEU A 27 19.84 11.65 -25.15
CA LEU A 27 19.59 12.99 -24.63
C LEU A 27 18.12 13.38 -24.79
N GLY A 28 17.54 13.14 -25.96
CA GLY A 28 16.11 13.37 -26.24
C GLY A 28 15.19 12.61 -25.30
N LYS A 29 15.47 11.32 -25.07
CA LYS A 29 14.75 10.47 -24.11
C LYS A 29 14.81 11.02 -22.69
N LYS A 30 16.00 11.45 -22.25
CA LYS A 30 16.20 12.03 -20.92
C LYS A 30 15.38 13.32 -20.76
N LEU A 31 15.48 14.24 -21.74
CA LEU A 31 14.72 15.49 -21.73
C LEU A 31 13.22 15.24 -21.72
N PHE A 32 12.73 14.30 -22.54
CA PHE A 32 11.33 13.91 -22.58
C PHE A 32 10.85 13.36 -21.23
N ASN A 33 11.57 12.38 -20.65
CA ASN A 33 11.19 11.76 -19.38
C ASN A 33 11.18 12.77 -18.22
N THR A 34 12.09 13.73 -18.22
CA THR A 34 12.18 14.74 -17.16
C THR A 34 11.14 15.85 -17.31
N ASN A 35 10.84 16.29 -18.54
CA ASN A 35 10.10 17.54 -18.75
C ASN A 35 8.74 17.34 -19.43
N CYS A 36 8.57 16.30 -20.26
CA CYS A 36 7.42 16.18 -21.16
C CYS A 36 6.51 14.99 -20.82
N ALA A 37 7.07 13.90 -20.27
CA ALA A 37 6.38 12.62 -20.05
C ALA A 37 5.21 12.68 -19.06
N ALA A 38 5.17 13.73 -18.24
CA ALA A 38 4.05 14.01 -17.34
C ALA A 38 2.77 14.38 -18.10
N CYS A 39 2.89 15.10 -19.22
CA CYS A 39 1.74 15.61 -19.97
C CYS A 39 1.56 14.93 -21.34
N HIS A 40 2.63 14.43 -21.94
CA HIS A 40 2.62 13.83 -23.27
C HIS A 40 2.96 12.35 -23.25
N LYS A 41 2.31 11.58 -24.12
CA LYS A 41 2.71 10.21 -24.48
C LYS A 41 3.09 10.17 -25.95
N LEU A 42 3.92 9.19 -26.34
CA LEU A 42 4.36 9.08 -27.74
C LEU A 42 3.18 8.71 -28.65
N ASN A 43 2.44 7.66 -28.31
CA ASN A 43 1.49 7.05 -29.24
C ASN A 43 0.00 7.24 -28.86
N LYS A 44 -0.30 8.00 -27.79
CA LYS A 44 -1.68 8.23 -27.34
C LYS A 44 -1.88 9.63 -26.78
N LYS A 45 -3.11 10.13 -26.80
CA LYS A 45 -3.50 11.40 -26.18
C LYS A 45 -3.41 11.28 -24.65
N ALA A 46 -3.05 12.38 -23.98
CA ALA A 46 -3.03 12.51 -22.53
C ALA A 46 -3.43 13.95 -22.18
N VAL A 47 -2.77 14.60 -21.22
CA VAL A 47 -2.96 16.04 -20.95
C VAL A 47 -2.68 16.87 -22.20
N GLY A 48 -1.70 16.46 -23.02
CA GLY A 48 -1.41 17.00 -24.34
C GLY A 48 -1.51 15.97 -25.46
N PRO A 49 -1.30 16.39 -26.72
CA PRO A 49 -1.35 15.51 -27.89
C PRO A 49 -0.27 14.40 -27.86
N ALA A 50 -0.57 13.32 -28.57
CA ALA A 50 0.42 12.30 -28.92
C ALA A 50 1.56 12.93 -29.73
N LEU A 51 2.82 12.66 -29.36
CA LEU A 51 3.98 13.29 -30.00
C LEU A 51 4.62 12.48 -31.12
N SER A 52 4.25 11.21 -31.29
CA SER A 52 4.73 10.41 -32.42
C SER A 52 4.24 11.01 -33.74
N GLY A 53 5.16 11.24 -34.68
CA GLY A 53 4.88 11.88 -35.96
C GLY A 53 4.67 13.40 -35.90
N VAL A 54 4.94 14.06 -34.76
CA VAL A 54 4.69 15.50 -34.61
C VAL A 54 5.48 16.36 -35.61
N THR A 55 6.69 15.92 -35.97
CA THR A 55 7.55 16.61 -36.95
C THR A 55 7.06 16.47 -38.39
N GLU A 56 6.13 15.54 -38.66
CA GLU A 56 5.48 15.42 -39.97
C GLU A 56 4.24 16.32 -40.06
N LYS A 57 3.66 16.67 -38.92
CA LYS A 57 2.43 17.47 -38.81
C LYS A 57 2.69 18.97 -38.76
N TYR A 58 3.82 19.39 -38.18
CA TYR A 58 4.16 20.81 -37.99
C TYR A 58 5.58 21.12 -38.48
N ASP A 59 5.76 22.35 -38.97
CA ASP A 59 7.07 22.84 -39.37
C ASP A 59 8.04 22.85 -38.19
N LYS A 60 9.30 22.51 -38.48
CA LYS A 60 10.35 22.41 -37.47
C LYS A 60 10.55 23.71 -36.70
N GLU A 61 10.63 24.85 -37.39
CA GLU A 61 10.77 26.16 -36.76
C GLU A 61 9.56 26.52 -35.89
N TRP A 62 8.35 26.11 -36.31
CA TRP A 62 7.14 26.29 -35.52
C TRP A 62 7.22 25.49 -34.21
N LEU A 63 7.67 24.24 -34.25
CA LEU A 63 7.85 23.40 -33.06
C LEU A 63 8.88 23.99 -32.08
N TYR A 64 9.94 24.61 -32.60
CA TYR A 64 10.96 25.26 -31.76
C TYR A 64 10.37 26.44 -30.99
N ASN A 65 9.58 27.27 -31.68
CA ASN A 65 8.90 28.41 -31.06
C ASN A 65 7.81 27.96 -30.08
N TRP A 66 7.08 26.89 -30.42
CA TRP A 66 6.04 26.31 -29.56
C TRP A 66 6.60 25.79 -28.24
N ILE A 67 7.69 25.01 -28.29
CA ILE A 67 8.33 24.43 -27.11
C ILE A 67 8.94 25.52 -26.22
N ARG A 68 9.52 26.58 -26.80
CA ARG A 68 10.14 27.67 -26.03
C ARG A 68 9.15 28.67 -25.48
N ASN A 69 8.10 29.01 -26.23
CA ASN A 69 7.16 30.07 -25.87
C ASN A 69 5.82 29.99 -26.63
N GLY A 70 5.11 28.86 -26.54
CA GLY A 70 3.77 28.71 -27.11
C GLY A 70 2.75 29.75 -26.63
N SER A 71 2.94 30.36 -25.44
CA SER A 71 2.05 31.44 -24.95
C SER A 71 2.08 32.68 -25.83
N GLN A 72 3.23 32.99 -26.41
CA GLN A 72 3.37 34.14 -27.31
C GLN A 72 2.65 33.86 -28.62
N MET A 73 2.73 32.63 -29.12
CA MET A 73 2.02 32.21 -30.35
C MET A 73 0.50 32.29 -30.18
N LEU A 74 -0.03 32.01 -28.99
CA LEU A 74 -1.44 32.23 -28.68
C LEU A 74 -1.84 33.71 -28.65
N LYS A 75 -0.94 34.60 -28.17
CA LYS A 75 -1.17 36.06 -28.19
C LYS A 75 -1.05 36.65 -29.58
N ASP A 76 -0.18 36.08 -30.41
CA ASP A 76 0.03 36.47 -31.81
C ASP A 76 -1.07 35.90 -32.73
N GLU A 77 -2.11 35.29 -32.14
CA GLU A 77 -3.26 34.70 -32.82
C GLU A 77 -2.89 33.64 -33.88
N ASP A 78 -1.83 32.86 -33.61
CA ASP A 78 -1.42 31.76 -34.49
C ASP A 78 -2.56 30.72 -34.62
N PRO A 79 -3.07 30.44 -35.84
CA PRO A 79 -4.21 29.56 -36.03
C PRO A 79 -3.97 28.11 -35.57
N GLN A 80 -2.73 27.61 -35.68
CA GLN A 80 -2.39 26.23 -35.29
C GLN A 80 -2.30 26.11 -33.77
N ALA A 81 -1.71 27.12 -33.11
CA ALA A 81 -1.67 27.23 -31.65
C ALA A 81 -3.08 27.29 -31.04
N ILE A 82 -3.96 28.13 -31.60
CA ILE A 82 -5.34 28.27 -31.11
C ILE A 82 -6.14 26.97 -31.31
N ALA A 83 -5.97 26.28 -32.44
CA ALA A 83 -6.64 25.01 -32.68
C ALA A 83 -6.28 23.94 -31.64
N ILE A 84 -4.98 23.80 -31.33
CA ILE A 84 -4.51 22.88 -30.27
C ILE A 84 -5.03 23.33 -28.90
N TRP A 85 -5.04 24.64 -28.62
CA TRP A 85 -5.50 25.20 -27.36
C TRP A 85 -6.97 24.89 -27.07
N GLU A 86 -7.84 25.03 -28.06
CA GLU A 86 -9.25 24.69 -27.95
C GLU A 86 -9.48 23.17 -27.88
N GLU A 87 -8.72 22.35 -28.65
CA GLU A 87 -8.85 20.89 -28.63
C GLU A 87 -8.48 20.28 -27.26
N TYR A 88 -7.47 20.83 -26.57
CA TYR A 88 -6.96 20.30 -25.29
C TYR A 88 -7.46 21.10 -24.08
N ASN A 89 -8.72 21.54 -24.11
CA ASN A 89 -9.45 22.16 -23.00
C ASN A 89 -8.73 23.39 -22.39
N LYS A 90 -7.98 24.15 -23.19
CA LYS A 90 -7.27 25.35 -22.73
C LYS A 90 -6.27 25.05 -21.61
N THR A 91 -5.65 23.86 -21.67
CA THR A 91 -4.65 23.43 -20.70
C THR A 91 -3.30 24.06 -21.01
N VAL A 92 -2.75 24.86 -20.09
CA VAL A 92 -1.45 25.54 -20.24
C VAL A 92 -0.33 24.52 -20.35
N MET A 93 0.38 24.52 -21.48
CA MET A 93 1.64 23.78 -21.64
C MET A 93 2.79 24.56 -20.99
N THR A 94 3.59 23.90 -20.16
CA THR A 94 4.83 24.48 -19.62
C THR A 94 5.82 24.77 -20.76
N TYR A 95 6.45 25.94 -20.73
CA TYR A 95 7.39 26.39 -21.76
C TYR A 95 8.84 26.23 -21.31
N TYR A 96 9.73 25.97 -22.26
CA TYR A 96 11.14 25.70 -22.02
C TYR A 96 12.05 26.66 -22.81
N PRO A 97 12.04 27.98 -22.49
CA PRO A 97 12.87 28.96 -23.19
C PRO A 97 14.37 28.68 -23.07
N GLN A 98 14.78 27.91 -22.07
CA GLN A 98 16.16 27.50 -21.83
C GLN A 98 16.66 26.39 -22.77
N PHE A 99 15.80 25.69 -23.50
CA PHE A 99 16.23 24.62 -24.40
C PHE A 99 16.92 25.19 -25.64
N SER A 100 18.15 24.75 -25.88
CA SER A 100 18.91 25.02 -27.09
C SER A 100 18.33 24.31 -28.31
N ASP A 101 18.70 24.76 -29.52
CA ASP A 101 18.21 24.16 -30.77
C ASP A 101 18.59 22.67 -30.87
N GLN A 102 19.73 22.29 -30.33
CA GLN A 102 20.22 20.91 -30.33
C GLN A 102 19.44 20.02 -29.34
N GLU A 103 19.04 20.56 -28.18
CA GLU A 103 18.22 19.84 -27.21
C GLU A 103 16.81 19.61 -27.74
N ILE A 104 16.22 20.62 -28.40
CA ILE A 104 14.93 20.47 -29.08
C ILE A 104 15.03 19.47 -30.23
N GLU A 105 16.09 19.52 -31.02
CA GLU A 105 16.32 18.55 -32.11
C GLU A 105 16.38 17.12 -31.57
N SER A 106 17.14 16.90 -30.50
CA SER A 106 17.27 15.60 -29.84
C SER A 106 15.92 15.13 -29.27
N LEU A 107 15.15 16.05 -28.69
CA LEU A 107 13.79 15.78 -28.18
C LEU A 107 12.84 15.35 -29.29
N LEU A 108 12.80 16.08 -30.42
CA LEU A 108 11.97 15.76 -31.58
C LEU A 108 12.41 14.47 -32.30
N ALA A 109 13.72 14.19 -32.32
CA ALA A 109 14.23 12.92 -32.83
C ALA A 109 13.72 11.73 -32.00
N TYR A 110 13.66 11.89 -30.67
CA TYR A 110 13.10 10.87 -29.78
C TYR A 110 11.60 10.66 -29.96
N THR A 111 10.82 11.68 -30.32
CA THR A 111 9.37 11.51 -30.50
C THR A 111 9.01 10.59 -31.67
N ASN A 112 9.89 10.48 -32.67
CA ASN A 112 9.72 9.57 -33.82
C ASN A 112 10.53 8.27 -33.67
N TYR A 113 11.24 8.08 -32.56
CA TYR A 113 12.07 6.92 -32.36
C TYR A 113 11.24 5.69 -31.96
N THR A 114 11.35 4.62 -32.76
CA THR A 114 10.83 3.30 -32.41
C THR A 114 11.95 2.45 -31.80
N PRO A 115 11.95 2.18 -30.48
CA PRO A 115 12.99 1.35 -29.88
C PRO A 115 12.93 -0.10 -30.39
N PRO A 116 14.07 -0.77 -30.60
CA PRO A 116 14.10 -2.21 -30.77
C PRO A 116 13.62 -2.91 -29.49
N THR A 117 12.99 -4.08 -29.63
CA THR A 117 12.42 -4.88 -28.54
C THR A 117 13.41 -5.03 -27.38
N PRO A 118 13.02 -4.74 -26.13
CA PRO A 118 13.94 -4.74 -25.00
C PRO A 118 14.45 -6.15 -24.70
N THR A 119 15.77 -6.35 -24.84
CA THR A 119 16.47 -7.49 -24.27
C THR A 119 16.57 -7.26 -22.76
N ILE A 120 15.96 -8.14 -21.98
CA ILE A 120 16.02 -8.10 -20.50
C ILE A 120 17.47 -8.38 -20.09
N THR A 121 18.16 -7.36 -19.60
CA THR A 121 19.42 -7.51 -18.89
C THR A 121 19.12 -7.51 -17.40
N THR A 122 19.11 -8.70 -16.79
CA THR A 122 19.07 -8.90 -15.35
C THR A 122 20.33 -8.34 -14.71
N ASN A 123 20.21 -7.27 -13.91
CA ASN A 123 21.21 -6.92 -12.93
C ASN A 123 20.65 -7.25 -11.55
N SER A 124 21.25 -8.25 -10.94
CA SER A 124 20.99 -8.72 -9.58
C SER A 124 21.63 -7.79 -8.54
N ASP A 125 21.02 -7.84 -7.36
CA ASP A 125 21.54 -7.46 -6.04
C ASP A 125 21.67 -5.97 -5.71
N GLN A 126 20.78 -5.50 -4.81
CA GLN A 126 21.17 -5.21 -3.41
C GLN A 126 19.95 -5.33 -2.49
N SER A 127 19.94 -6.35 -1.63
CA SER A 127 19.03 -6.45 -0.49
C SER A 127 19.60 -5.69 0.71
N VAL A 128 18.89 -4.67 1.17
CA VAL A 128 19.15 -4.00 2.45
C VAL A 128 18.39 -4.76 3.55
N GLN A 129 19.15 -5.33 4.48
CA GLN A 129 18.65 -6.13 5.58
C GLN A 129 18.33 -5.23 6.78
N GLN A 130 17.05 -5.09 7.15
CA GLN A 130 16.63 -4.49 8.42
C GLN A 130 16.43 -5.59 9.46
N ASN A 131 17.28 -5.58 10.48
CA ASN A 131 17.18 -6.39 11.68
C ASN A 131 16.31 -5.65 12.71
N SER A 132 15.14 -6.18 13.03
CA SER A 132 14.43 -5.88 14.28
C SER A 132 14.19 -7.19 15.01
N SER A 133 14.97 -7.41 16.06
CA SER A 133 14.95 -8.61 16.90
C SER A 133 13.72 -8.62 17.81
N SER A 134 12.60 -9.18 17.33
CA SER A 134 11.62 -9.83 18.21
C SER A 134 11.93 -11.32 18.20
N ILE A 135 12.28 -11.89 19.36
CA ILE A 135 12.42 -13.34 19.52
C ILE A 135 11.06 -13.96 19.20
N SER A 136 10.93 -14.60 18.04
CA SER A 136 9.69 -15.25 17.62
C SER A 136 9.35 -16.37 18.60
N SER A 137 8.06 -16.58 18.85
CA SER A 137 7.58 -17.68 19.68
C SER A 137 8.10 -19.05 19.21
N ASP A 138 8.38 -19.17 17.90
CA ASP A 138 9.02 -20.34 17.30
C ASP A 138 10.46 -20.57 17.79
N LEU A 139 11.25 -19.50 17.97
CA LEU A 139 12.61 -19.61 18.52
C LEU A 139 12.58 -20.10 19.97
N ILE A 140 11.62 -19.62 20.77
CA ILE A 140 11.41 -20.06 22.15
C ILE A 140 11.06 -21.55 22.17
N LEU A 141 10.20 -22.00 21.26
CA LEU A 141 9.78 -23.40 21.14
C LEU A 141 10.95 -24.32 20.75
N VAL A 142 11.80 -23.87 19.81
CA VAL A 142 13.01 -24.62 19.42
C VAL A 142 14.00 -24.73 20.56
N VAL A 143 14.31 -23.61 21.24
CA VAL A 143 15.26 -23.58 22.36
C VAL A 143 14.77 -24.45 23.53
N THR A 144 13.49 -24.34 23.90
CA THR A 144 12.91 -25.15 24.99
C THR A 144 12.91 -26.64 24.65
N THR A 145 12.66 -27.02 23.40
CA THR A 145 12.73 -28.42 22.94
C THR A 145 14.15 -28.97 23.04
N ILE A 146 15.17 -28.19 22.65
CA ILE A 146 16.58 -28.58 22.75
C ILE A 146 16.99 -28.77 24.21
N VAL A 147 16.63 -27.83 25.10
CA VAL A 147 16.91 -27.94 26.54
C VAL A 147 16.26 -29.19 27.14
N PHE A 148 15.02 -29.49 26.74
CA PHE A 148 14.33 -30.69 27.20
C PHE A 148 15.03 -31.98 26.73
N LEU A 149 15.48 -32.04 25.48
CA LEU A 149 16.27 -33.18 24.97
C LEU A 149 17.60 -33.33 25.69
N ILE A 150 18.28 -32.23 26.01
CA ILE A 150 19.51 -32.25 26.81
C ILE A 150 19.22 -32.79 28.21
N LEU A 151 18.15 -32.37 28.88
CA LEU A 151 17.78 -32.88 30.21
C LEU A 151 17.46 -34.39 30.19
N VAL A 152 16.71 -34.85 29.19
CA VAL A 152 16.38 -36.29 29.03
C VAL A 152 17.64 -37.11 28.80
N THR A 153 18.55 -36.65 27.93
CA THR A 153 19.82 -37.34 27.68
C THR A 153 20.73 -37.32 28.92
N MET A 154 20.79 -36.21 29.66
CA MET A 154 21.57 -36.09 30.89
C MET A 154 21.05 -37.04 31.97
N LEU A 155 19.72 -37.10 32.18
CA LEU A 155 19.08 -38.05 33.09
C LEU A 155 19.35 -39.50 32.69
N PHE A 156 19.29 -39.81 31.39
CA PHE A 156 19.61 -41.15 30.90
C PHE A 156 21.08 -41.52 31.14
N LEU A 157 22.02 -40.59 30.92
CA LEU A 157 23.44 -40.79 31.17
C LEU A 157 23.73 -40.96 32.67
N VAL A 158 23.09 -40.16 33.53
CA VAL A 158 23.19 -40.28 34.99
C VAL A 158 22.66 -41.64 35.44
N GLN A 159 21.47 -42.05 34.97
CA GLN A 159 20.90 -43.35 35.28
C GLN A 159 21.83 -44.49 34.86
N ARG A 160 22.40 -44.41 33.65
CA ARG A 160 23.34 -45.40 33.12
C ARG A 160 24.63 -45.45 33.95
N THR A 161 25.11 -44.29 34.41
CA THR A 161 26.31 -44.18 35.24
C THR A 161 26.09 -44.75 36.63
N LEU A 162 24.96 -44.40 37.28
CA LEU A 162 24.54 -44.95 38.57
C LEU A 162 24.38 -46.47 38.51
N LEU A 163 23.79 -47.01 37.43
CA LEU A 163 23.68 -48.46 37.21
C LEU A 163 25.06 -49.13 37.03
N LYS A 164 25.99 -48.47 36.34
CA LYS A 164 27.35 -48.97 36.16
C LYS A 164 28.12 -49.01 37.48
N ILE A 165 28.00 -47.95 38.29
CA ILE A 165 28.61 -47.84 39.62
C ILE A 165 28.03 -48.88 40.57
N ALA A 166 26.70 -49.03 40.62
CA ALA A 166 26.02 -50.03 41.45
C ALA A 166 26.51 -51.47 41.18
N ARG A 167 26.73 -51.83 39.90
CA ARG A 167 27.29 -53.14 39.52
C ARG A 167 28.73 -53.33 40.00
N THR A 168 29.57 -52.30 39.88
CA THR A 168 30.97 -52.37 40.36
C THR A 168 31.11 -52.36 41.88
N SER A 169 30.12 -51.85 42.61
CA SER A 169 30.10 -51.82 44.08
C SER A 169 29.52 -53.09 44.72
N GLY A 170 29.27 -54.16 43.94
CA GLY A 170 28.79 -55.44 44.47
C GLY A 170 27.34 -55.44 44.95
N VAL A 171 26.56 -54.41 44.61
CA VAL A 171 25.11 -54.38 44.85
C VAL A 171 24.45 -55.03 43.64
N ASP A 172 24.13 -56.32 43.75
CA ASP A 172 23.28 -57.00 42.77
C ASP A 172 21.86 -56.46 42.89
N ILE A 173 21.58 -55.43 42.09
CA ILE A 173 20.20 -55.06 41.79
C ILE A 173 19.69 -56.19 40.89
N GLU A 174 19.08 -57.21 41.50
CA GLU A 174 18.25 -58.16 40.76
C GLU A 174 17.29 -57.33 39.91
N SER A 175 17.55 -57.31 38.61
CA SER A 175 16.63 -56.80 37.63
C SER A 175 15.44 -57.74 37.68
N LYS A 176 14.45 -57.44 38.54
CA LYS A 176 13.11 -58.02 38.44
C LYS A 176 12.77 -58.00 36.96
N SER A 177 12.66 -59.20 36.39
CA SER A 177 12.30 -59.48 35.00
C SER A 177 11.40 -58.36 34.47
N LYS A 178 11.74 -57.80 33.31
CA LYS A 178 10.91 -56.84 32.55
C LYS A 178 9.50 -57.43 32.43
N LYS A 179 8.66 -57.26 33.45
CA LYS A 179 7.22 -57.39 33.30
C LYS A 179 6.92 -56.36 32.23
N SER A 180 6.45 -56.82 31.07
CA SER A 180 5.99 -55.92 30.02
C SER A 180 5.07 -54.93 30.70
N LEU A 181 5.52 -53.68 30.84
CA LEU A 181 4.68 -52.64 31.42
C LEU A 181 3.39 -52.69 30.59
N PRO A 182 2.22 -52.86 31.23
CA PRO A 182 0.98 -52.87 30.49
C PRO A 182 0.93 -51.58 29.64
N PRO A 183 0.40 -51.64 28.41
CA PRO A 183 0.24 -50.47 27.56
C PRO A 183 -0.32 -49.30 28.38
N LEU A 184 0.22 -48.09 28.19
CA LEU A 184 -0.07 -46.92 29.04
C LEU A 184 -1.58 -46.75 29.29
N TRP A 185 -2.40 -46.94 28.25
CA TRP A 185 -3.87 -46.91 28.33
C TRP A 185 -4.48 -47.94 29.28
N LYS A 186 -3.97 -49.18 29.35
CA LYS A 186 -4.45 -50.18 30.32
C LYS A 186 -4.10 -49.79 31.76
N THR A 187 -2.98 -49.10 31.97
CA THR A 187 -2.58 -48.54 33.28
C THR A 187 -3.48 -47.37 33.67
N ILE A 188 -3.80 -46.51 32.71
CA ILE A 188 -4.74 -45.39 32.86
C ILE A 188 -6.12 -45.91 33.27
N VAL A 189 -6.71 -46.81 32.47
CA VAL A 189 -8.08 -47.34 32.69
C VAL A 189 -8.20 -48.10 34.01
N LYS A 190 -7.16 -48.80 34.45
CA LYS A 190 -7.17 -49.51 35.74
C LYS A 190 -7.03 -48.59 36.96
N ASN A 191 -6.51 -47.37 36.78
CA ASN A 191 -6.30 -46.44 37.88
C ASN A 191 -7.46 -45.44 37.94
N GLN A 192 -8.38 -45.64 38.89
CA GLN A 192 -9.56 -44.79 39.06
C GLN A 192 -9.21 -43.31 39.29
N PHE A 193 -8.11 -43.01 39.99
CA PHE A 193 -7.64 -41.63 40.17
C PHE A 193 -7.21 -41.02 38.84
N LEU A 194 -6.48 -41.76 38.01
CA LEU A 194 -5.98 -41.25 36.74
C LEU A 194 -7.09 -41.12 35.68
N MET A 195 -8.08 -42.03 35.69
CA MET A 195 -9.31 -41.87 34.92
C MET A 195 -10.12 -40.65 35.36
N PHE A 196 -10.20 -40.39 36.66
CA PHE A 196 -10.88 -39.20 37.19
C PHE A 196 -10.19 -37.90 36.75
N VAL A 197 -8.86 -37.84 36.87
CA VAL A 197 -8.08 -36.69 36.38
C VAL A 197 -8.26 -36.51 34.87
N LEU A 198 -8.22 -37.59 34.09
CA LEU A 198 -8.39 -37.52 32.63
C LEU A 198 -9.82 -37.09 32.25
N ALA A 199 -10.83 -37.52 32.99
CA ALA A 199 -12.20 -37.05 32.81
C ALA A 199 -12.34 -35.55 33.13
N ILE A 200 -11.71 -35.06 34.20
CA ILE A 200 -11.69 -33.62 34.51
C ILE A 200 -11.01 -32.83 33.39
N ILE A 201 -9.83 -33.28 32.93
CA ILE A 201 -9.11 -32.62 31.84
C ILE A 201 -9.99 -32.59 30.58
N PHE A 202 -10.61 -33.71 30.23
CA PHE A 202 -11.51 -33.78 29.08
C PHE A 202 -12.69 -32.80 29.21
N LEU A 203 -13.33 -32.74 30.38
CA LEU A 203 -14.44 -31.82 30.64
C LEU A 203 -14.00 -30.36 30.55
N LEU A 204 -12.85 -30.01 31.14
CA LEU A 204 -12.30 -28.63 31.08
C LEU A 204 -11.87 -28.26 29.67
N SER A 205 -11.20 -29.14 28.94
CA SER A 205 -10.82 -28.91 27.54
C SER A 205 -12.04 -28.78 26.63
N SER A 206 -13.06 -29.62 26.84
CA SER A 206 -14.33 -29.51 26.11
C SER A 206 -15.06 -28.21 26.43
N ALA A 207 -15.13 -27.82 27.70
CA ALA A 207 -15.74 -26.56 28.11
C ALA A 207 -14.99 -25.36 27.52
N TYR A 208 -13.67 -25.37 27.57
CA TYR A 208 -12.82 -24.34 26.97
C TYR A 208 -13.01 -24.26 25.45
N GLY A 209 -13.03 -25.40 24.75
CA GLY A 209 -13.22 -25.45 23.30
C GLY A 209 -14.61 -24.95 22.87
N VAL A 210 -15.67 -25.38 23.56
CA VAL A 210 -17.04 -24.92 23.28
C VAL A 210 -17.18 -23.44 23.60
N PHE A 211 -16.70 -22.99 24.76
CA PHE A 211 -16.72 -21.58 25.13
C PHE A 211 -15.94 -20.73 24.13
N GLY A 212 -14.75 -21.15 23.74
CA GLY A 212 -13.92 -20.48 22.73
C GLY A 212 -14.65 -20.36 21.39
N TYR A 213 -15.28 -21.44 20.91
CA TYR A 213 -16.09 -21.40 19.68
C TYR A 213 -17.27 -20.43 19.78
N LEU A 214 -18.03 -20.46 20.89
CA LEU A 214 -19.17 -19.57 21.09
C LEU A 214 -18.77 -18.10 21.16
N MET A 215 -17.60 -17.79 21.74
CA MET A 215 -17.07 -16.42 21.81
C MET A 215 -16.59 -15.86 20.46
N GLN A 216 -16.43 -16.72 19.43
CA GLN A 216 -16.07 -16.30 18.07
C GLN A 216 -17.28 -16.07 17.16
N VAL A 217 -18.49 -16.40 17.62
CA VAL A 217 -19.72 -16.17 16.83
C VAL A 217 -19.98 -14.68 16.68
N GLY A 218 -20.11 -14.22 15.43
CA GLY A 218 -20.38 -12.81 15.11
C GLY A 218 -19.13 -11.91 15.12
N ILE A 219 -17.93 -12.50 15.07
CA ILE A 219 -16.67 -11.78 14.86
C ILE A 219 -16.22 -12.01 13.42
N ASP A 220 -16.26 -10.94 12.60
CA ASP A 220 -15.90 -11.00 11.17
C ASP A 220 -14.47 -10.49 10.90
N GLN A 221 -13.54 -10.66 11.85
CA GLN A 221 -12.14 -10.27 11.66
C GLN A 221 -11.50 -11.07 10.52
N GLY A 222 -10.74 -10.37 9.67
CA GLY A 222 -10.12 -10.95 8.48
C GLY A 222 -11.10 -11.20 7.33
N TYR A 223 -12.36 -10.74 7.43
CA TYR A 223 -13.28 -10.82 6.30
C TYR A 223 -12.77 -9.98 5.12
N GLU A 224 -12.51 -10.65 4.00
CA GLU A 224 -11.88 -10.10 2.80
C GLU A 224 -12.66 -10.56 1.54
N PRO A 225 -13.73 -9.85 1.15
CA PRO A 225 -14.50 -10.20 -0.03
C PRO A 225 -13.84 -9.69 -1.31
N ILE A 226 -14.01 -10.45 -2.40
CA ILE A 226 -13.61 -10.01 -3.75
C ILE A 226 -14.48 -8.82 -4.16
N GLN A 227 -13.84 -7.72 -4.53
CA GLN A 227 -14.49 -6.51 -5.02
C GLN A 227 -14.68 -6.53 -6.55
N PRO A 228 -15.66 -5.81 -7.12
CA PRO A 228 -15.87 -5.77 -8.57
C PRO A 228 -14.69 -5.16 -9.35
N ILE A 229 -14.05 -4.17 -8.74
CA ILE A 229 -12.79 -3.56 -9.17
C ILE A 229 -11.80 -3.80 -8.03
N GLN A 230 -10.64 -4.36 -8.34
CA GLN A 230 -9.62 -4.62 -7.34
C GLN A 230 -8.86 -3.33 -7.01
N PHE A 231 -9.44 -2.55 -6.11
CA PHE A 231 -8.89 -1.27 -5.66
C PHE A 231 -7.85 -1.48 -4.57
N SER A 232 -6.62 -1.00 -4.83
CA SER A 232 -5.50 -1.07 -3.88
C SER A 232 -5.41 0.20 -3.04
N HIS A 233 -5.62 0.10 -1.73
CA HIS A 233 -5.33 1.20 -0.80
C HIS A 233 -3.82 1.40 -0.64
N LYS A 234 -3.03 0.33 -0.75
CA LYS A 234 -1.56 0.37 -0.73
C LYS A 234 -0.98 1.33 -1.75
N ILE A 235 -1.47 1.32 -3.00
CA ILE A 235 -0.98 2.24 -4.03
C ILE A 235 -1.41 3.69 -3.73
N HIS A 236 -2.68 3.89 -3.36
CA HIS A 236 -3.24 5.25 -3.22
C HIS A 236 -2.81 5.94 -1.92
N ALA A 237 -3.01 5.28 -0.77
CA ALA A 237 -2.67 5.84 0.54
C ALA A 237 -1.21 5.55 0.94
N GLY A 238 -0.65 4.40 0.54
CA GLY A 238 0.73 4.03 0.86
C GLY A 238 1.76 4.66 -0.08
N THR A 239 1.79 4.26 -1.35
CA THR A 239 2.82 4.76 -2.29
C THR A 239 2.61 6.23 -2.63
N ASN A 240 1.39 6.63 -2.97
CA ASN A 240 1.08 8.00 -3.39
C ASN A 240 0.75 8.94 -2.23
N GLN A 241 0.67 8.43 -0.99
CA GLN A 241 0.43 9.24 0.22
C GLN A 241 -0.83 10.12 0.14
N ILE A 242 -1.88 9.64 -0.54
CA ILE A 242 -3.17 10.35 -0.62
C ILE A 242 -3.85 10.28 0.75
N GLU A 243 -4.23 11.43 1.28
CA GLU A 243 -4.88 11.55 2.59
C GLU A 243 -6.24 10.82 2.61
N CYS A 244 -6.52 10.10 3.70
CA CYS A 244 -7.70 9.23 3.83
C CYS A 244 -9.02 9.98 3.58
N LYS A 245 -9.17 11.19 4.15
CA LYS A 245 -10.38 12.01 4.04
C LYS A 245 -10.47 12.78 2.71
N TYR A 246 -9.52 12.64 1.78
CA TYR A 246 -9.67 13.11 0.40
C TYR A 246 -10.79 12.32 -0.31
N CYS A 247 -10.69 10.99 -0.30
CA CYS A 247 -11.71 10.11 -0.84
C CYS A 247 -12.89 9.95 0.14
N HIS A 248 -12.60 9.73 1.41
CA HIS A 248 -13.60 9.50 2.45
C HIS A 248 -14.02 10.81 3.16
N SER A 249 -14.34 11.84 2.38
CA SER A 249 -14.61 13.20 2.85
C SER A 249 -15.76 13.30 3.86
N SER A 250 -16.77 12.44 3.71
CA SER A 250 -17.93 12.40 4.61
C SER A 250 -17.58 12.02 6.05
N ALA A 251 -16.43 11.40 6.32
CA ALA A 251 -15.95 11.14 7.68
C ALA A 251 -15.84 12.42 8.52
N ARG A 252 -15.65 13.58 7.88
CA ARG A 252 -15.52 14.88 8.57
C ARG A 252 -16.83 15.42 9.13
N VAL A 253 -17.95 15.08 8.50
CA VAL A 253 -19.23 15.79 8.75
C VAL A 253 -20.40 14.85 9.03
N SER A 254 -20.34 13.62 8.54
CA SER A 254 -21.44 12.67 8.59
C SER A 254 -21.20 11.58 9.62
N LYS A 255 -22.30 10.95 10.05
CA LYS A 255 -22.24 9.73 10.85
C LYS A 255 -21.70 8.54 10.07
N HIS A 256 -21.87 8.54 8.75
CA HIS A 256 -21.38 7.48 7.86
C HIS A 256 -20.28 8.04 6.97
N SER A 257 -19.09 7.43 7.04
CA SER A 257 -18.06 7.60 6.03
C SER A 257 -18.41 6.75 4.81
N GLY A 258 -19.00 7.38 3.80
CA GLY A 258 -19.41 6.71 2.57
C GLY A 258 -18.24 6.29 1.68
N ILE A 259 -18.53 5.38 0.75
CA ILE A 259 -17.63 5.06 -0.37
C ILE A 259 -17.65 6.26 -1.33
N PRO A 260 -16.49 6.72 -1.82
CA PRO A 260 -16.44 7.84 -2.76
C PRO A 260 -17.27 7.57 -4.02
N SER A 261 -17.85 8.62 -4.58
CA SER A 261 -18.46 8.53 -5.92
C SER A 261 -17.37 8.37 -6.97
N LEU A 262 -17.73 7.78 -8.12
CA LEU A 262 -16.77 7.55 -9.21
C LEU A 262 -16.19 8.85 -9.80
N ASN A 263 -16.83 10.00 -9.57
CA ASN A 263 -16.29 11.30 -9.97
C ASN A 263 -14.95 11.58 -9.27
N VAL A 264 -14.80 11.19 -8.00
CA VAL A 264 -13.53 11.35 -7.27
C VAL A 264 -12.42 10.54 -7.93
N CYS A 265 -12.74 9.35 -8.43
CA CYS A 265 -11.79 8.52 -9.19
C CYS A 265 -11.39 9.22 -10.49
N MET A 266 -12.35 9.78 -11.23
CA MET A 266 -12.10 10.39 -12.54
C MET A 266 -11.30 11.70 -12.47
N ASN A 267 -11.32 12.42 -11.35
CA ASN A 267 -10.49 13.63 -11.16
C ASN A 267 -9.00 13.42 -11.47
N CYS A 268 -8.50 12.19 -11.25
CA CYS A 268 -7.13 11.80 -11.59
C CYS A 268 -7.10 10.83 -12.77
N HIS A 269 -8.04 9.87 -12.82
CA HIS A 269 -8.04 8.83 -13.84
C HIS A 269 -8.47 9.29 -15.24
N GLU A 270 -8.93 10.52 -15.45
CA GLU A 270 -9.04 11.09 -16.80
C GLU A 270 -7.68 11.15 -17.53
N TYR A 271 -6.61 11.39 -16.78
CA TYR A 271 -5.24 11.55 -17.31
C TYR A 271 -4.32 10.36 -16.99
N ILE A 272 -4.71 9.52 -16.04
CA ILE A 272 -3.97 8.32 -15.63
C ILE A 272 -4.68 7.07 -16.17
N SER A 273 -4.32 6.67 -17.40
CA SER A 273 -4.92 5.51 -18.07
C SER A 273 -4.14 4.20 -17.97
N GLU A 274 -2.93 4.25 -17.45
CA GLU A 274 -2.07 3.05 -17.29
C GLU A 274 -1.36 3.09 -15.95
N TYR A 275 -1.08 1.90 -15.42
CA TYR A 275 -0.25 1.78 -14.23
C TYR A 275 1.23 1.89 -14.60
N ASN A 276 1.98 2.70 -13.86
CA ASN A 276 3.43 2.92 -14.04
C ASN A 276 4.21 2.79 -12.72
N GLY A 277 3.61 2.17 -11.70
CA GLY A 277 4.25 1.92 -10.40
C GLY A 277 4.99 0.58 -10.35
N GLU A 278 5.34 0.16 -9.13
CA GLU A 278 6.03 -1.10 -8.87
C GLU A 278 5.11 -2.31 -9.10
N GLU A 279 5.58 -3.29 -9.87
CA GLU A 279 4.86 -4.53 -10.11
C GLU A 279 5.19 -5.57 -9.01
N ASP A 280 4.17 -6.30 -8.56
CA ASP A 280 4.33 -7.42 -7.65
C ASP A 280 4.03 -8.71 -8.41
N LEU A 281 5.09 -9.27 -9.00
CA LEU A 281 5.03 -10.46 -9.83
C LEU A 281 4.71 -11.74 -9.02
N GLU A 282 5.01 -11.75 -7.72
CA GLU A 282 4.75 -12.91 -6.84
C GLU A 282 3.25 -13.10 -6.63
N ASN A 283 2.53 -12.00 -6.42
CA ASN A 283 1.08 -12.02 -6.21
C ASN A 283 0.28 -11.80 -7.51
N GLY A 284 0.94 -11.76 -8.67
CA GLY A 284 0.30 -11.63 -9.98
C GLY A 284 -0.15 -10.21 -10.35
N TYR A 285 0.28 -9.21 -9.58
CA TYR A 285 -0.04 -7.81 -9.79
C TYR A 285 0.93 -7.17 -10.78
N THR A 286 0.59 -7.31 -12.06
CA THR A 286 1.34 -6.73 -13.18
C THR A 286 0.77 -5.37 -13.58
N LYS A 287 1.54 -4.62 -14.37
CA LYS A 287 1.10 -3.40 -15.03
C LYS A 287 -0.16 -3.62 -15.85
N ASP A 288 -0.23 -4.73 -16.57
CA ASP A 288 -1.39 -5.09 -17.38
C ASP A 288 -2.62 -5.38 -16.51
N PHE A 289 -2.42 -6.04 -15.36
CA PHE A 289 -3.49 -6.29 -14.40
C PHE A 289 -4.10 -4.96 -13.91
N TYR A 290 -3.31 -4.06 -13.33
CA TYR A 290 -3.82 -2.78 -12.83
C TYR A 290 -4.39 -1.89 -13.92
N THR A 291 -3.78 -1.87 -15.11
CA THR A 291 -4.29 -1.12 -16.26
C THR A 291 -5.67 -1.63 -16.69
N ASN A 292 -5.90 -2.95 -16.62
CA ASN A 292 -7.22 -3.52 -16.90
C ASN A 292 -8.24 -3.24 -15.79
N GLU A 293 -7.83 -3.12 -14.52
CA GLU A 293 -8.72 -2.65 -13.44
C GLU A 293 -9.16 -1.19 -13.65
N ILE A 294 -8.26 -0.30 -14.11
CA ILE A 294 -8.61 1.08 -14.50
C ILE A 294 -9.65 1.09 -15.64
N LYS A 295 -9.54 0.18 -16.62
CA LYS A 295 -10.54 0.07 -17.69
C LYS A 295 -11.93 -0.30 -17.17
N LYS A 296 -12.04 -1.07 -16.08
CA LYS A 296 -13.34 -1.35 -15.44
C LYS A 296 -13.97 -0.09 -14.86
N LEU A 297 -13.15 0.83 -14.31
CA LEU A 297 -13.62 2.14 -13.87
C LEU A 297 -14.15 2.95 -15.07
N TYR A 298 -13.42 3.02 -16.17
CA TYR A 298 -13.87 3.71 -17.40
C TYR A 298 -15.18 3.15 -17.92
N TYR A 299 -15.33 1.82 -17.92
CA TYR A 299 -16.58 1.18 -18.26
C TYR A 299 -17.74 1.58 -17.33
N ALA A 300 -17.49 1.71 -16.03
CA ALA A 300 -18.49 2.11 -15.05
C ALA A 300 -18.93 3.57 -15.20
N VAL A 301 -17.99 4.48 -15.48
CA VAL A 301 -18.30 5.92 -15.69
C VAL A 301 -18.68 6.26 -17.13
N GLY A 302 -18.53 5.32 -18.06
CA GLY A 302 -18.76 5.55 -19.49
C GLY A 302 -17.72 6.47 -20.13
N TRP A 303 -16.45 6.38 -19.73
CA TRP A 303 -15.34 7.17 -20.27
C TRP A 303 -14.77 6.51 -21.53
N ASP A 304 -14.63 7.29 -22.61
CA ASP A 304 -13.93 6.89 -23.83
C ASP A 304 -12.49 7.40 -23.78
N GLU A 305 -11.52 6.49 -23.64
CA GLU A 305 -10.09 6.84 -23.55
C GLU A 305 -9.54 7.43 -24.85
N GLU A 306 -10.03 6.99 -26.02
CA GLU A 306 -9.51 7.41 -27.32
C GLU A 306 -9.89 8.86 -27.63
N ASN A 307 -11.15 9.19 -27.35
CA ASN A 307 -11.72 10.50 -27.64
C ASN A 307 -11.70 11.46 -26.42
N GLN A 308 -11.35 10.96 -25.23
CA GLN A 308 -11.34 11.72 -23.96
C GLN A 308 -12.70 12.38 -23.67
N ILE A 309 -13.79 11.65 -23.91
CA ILE A 309 -15.17 12.14 -23.69
C ILE A 309 -16.00 11.13 -22.89
N TYR A 310 -16.96 11.64 -22.13
CA TYR A 310 -17.98 10.81 -21.51
C TYR A 310 -19.05 10.43 -22.52
N THR A 311 -19.29 9.12 -22.67
CA THR A 311 -20.30 8.55 -23.57
C THR A 311 -21.74 8.72 -23.05
N GLY A 312 -21.92 9.09 -21.77
CA GLY A 312 -23.21 9.18 -21.10
C GLY A 312 -23.79 7.84 -20.62
N ASN A 313 -23.16 6.71 -20.95
CA ASN A 313 -23.59 5.38 -20.53
C ASN A 313 -22.91 4.97 -19.22
N THR A 314 -23.56 5.24 -18.08
CA THR A 314 -23.00 4.96 -16.75
C THR A 314 -23.59 3.71 -16.10
N LYS A 315 -22.79 3.02 -15.29
CA LYS A 315 -23.20 1.88 -14.47
C LYS A 315 -22.62 2.00 -13.07
N PRO A 316 -23.44 1.89 -12.00
CA PRO A 316 -22.92 1.97 -10.64
C PRO A 316 -22.07 0.73 -10.32
N VAL A 317 -20.91 0.96 -9.68
CA VAL A 317 -20.09 -0.12 -9.13
C VAL A 317 -20.74 -0.64 -7.84
N LYS A 318 -21.03 -1.94 -7.82
CA LYS A 318 -21.68 -2.62 -6.68
C LYS A 318 -20.63 -3.09 -5.68
N TRP A 319 -20.06 -2.16 -4.93
CA TRP A 319 -19.08 -2.45 -3.90
C TRP A 319 -19.64 -3.39 -2.82
N VAL A 320 -18.81 -4.31 -2.33
CA VAL A 320 -19.13 -5.17 -1.20
C VAL A 320 -18.65 -4.49 0.07
N ARG A 321 -19.59 -4.12 0.94
CA ARG A 321 -19.28 -3.49 2.23
C ARG A 321 -18.68 -4.52 3.19
N ILE A 322 -17.52 -4.19 3.74
CA ILE A 322 -16.76 -5.05 4.66
C ILE A 322 -17.20 -4.79 6.10
N HIS A 323 -17.02 -3.55 6.58
CA HIS A 323 -17.38 -3.16 7.94
C HIS A 323 -18.89 -2.91 8.07
N ASN A 324 -19.58 -3.79 8.80
CA ASN A 324 -20.98 -3.65 9.13
C ASN A 324 -21.19 -3.68 10.64
N LEU A 325 -22.09 -2.82 11.10
CA LEU A 325 -22.65 -2.86 12.45
C LEU A 325 -24.17 -3.08 12.31
N PRO A 326 -24.82 -3.76 13.26
CA PRO A 326 -26.27 -3.92 13.24
C PRO A 326 -27.00 -2.57 13.25
N ASP A 327 -28.19 -2.50 12.63
CA ASP A 327 -28.93 -1.24 12.44
C ASP A 327 -29.41 -0.60 13.75
N PHE A 328 -29.52 -1.37 14.83
CA PHE A 328 -29.82 -0.85 16.17
C PHE A 328 -28.61 -0.18 16.83
N VAL A 329 -27.44 -0.13 16.17
CA VAL A 329 -26.25 0.56 16.66
C VAL A 329 -26.11 1.90 15.95
N TYR A 330 -26.10 2.98 16.73
CA TYR A 330 -25.79 4.31 16.26
C TYR A 330 -24.29 4.58 16.44
N PHE A 331 -23.57 4.65 15.32
CA PHE A 331 -22.17 5.07 15.26
C PHE A 331 -22.03 6.32 14.40
N ASN A 332 -21.19 7.26 14.82
CA ASN A 332 -20.98 8.52 14.12
C ASN A 332 -19.50 8.79 13.85
N HIS A 333 -19.08 8.72 12.58
CA HIS A 333 -17.69 8.96 12.18
C HIS A 333 -17.19 10.36 12.53
N SER A 334 -17.95 11.44 12.32
CA SER A 334 -17.45 12.80 12.57
C SER A 334 -17.12 13.08 14.03
N GLN A 335 -17.85 12.46 14.97
CA GLN A 335 -17.52 12.55 16.40
C GLN A 335 -16.18 11.89 16.73
N HIS A 336 -15.86 10.77 16.08
CA HIS A 336 -14.61 10.05 16.35
C HIS A 336 -13.43 10.67 15.57
N ALA A 337 -13.63 11.05 14.31
CA ALA A 337 -12.56 11.51 13.43
C ALA A 337 -12.22 13.01 13.55
N GLU A 338 -13.20 13.87 13.84
CA GLU A 338 -12.97 15.34 13.93
C GLU A 338 -12.97 15.83 15.37
N VAL A 339 -13.91 15.37 16.20
CA VAL A 339 -14.01 15.84 17.59
C VAL A 339 -12.98 15.14 18.46
N ALA A 340 -12.96 13.80 18.44
CA ALA A 340 -12.00 13.02 19.21
C ALA A 340 -10.63 12.86 18.52
N LYS A 341 -10.54 13.20 17.23
CA LYS A 341 -9.30 13.12 16.41
C LYS A 341 -8.63 11.75 16.49
N ILE A 342 -9.43 10.68 16.48
CA ILE A 342 -8.94 9.32 16.48
C ILE A 342 -8.35 9.01 15.10
N GLU A 343 -7.13 8.48 15.08
CA GLU A 343 -6.47 8.05 13.84
C GLU A 343 -7.23 6.89 13.19
N CYS A 344 -7.34 6.92 11.86
CA CYS A 344 -8.13 5.94 11.11
C CYS A 344 -7.61 4.50 11.34
N GLN A 345 -6.29 4.37 11.45
CA GLN A 345 -5.58 3.11 11.63
C GLN A 345 -5.89 2.44 12.96
N THR A 346 -6.27 3.20 13.98
CA THR A 346 -6.66 2.64 15.28
C THR A 346 -7.88 1.73 15.17
N CYS A 347 -8.82 2.04 14.25
CA CYS A 347 -10.01 1.24 14.05
C CYS A 347 -9.91 0.32 12.83
N HIS A 348 -9.32 0.79 11.72
CA HIS A 348 -9.30 0.06 10.45
C HIS A 348 -7.99 -0.70 10.17
N GLY A 349 -6.98 -0.59 11.03
CA GLY A 349 -5.65 -1.17 10.81
C GLY A 349 -4.80 -0.34 9.84
N PRO A 350 -3.60 -0.81 9.47
CA PRO A 350 -2.69 -0.11 8.55
C PRO A 350 -3.20 -0.19 7.10
N VAL A 351 -4.25 0.56 6.78
CA VAL A 351 -4.93 0.52 5.46
C VAL A 351 -3.98 0.90 4.32
N GLU A 352 -3.00 1.76 4.60
CA GLU A 352 -1.94 2.15 3.66
C GLU A 352 -1.01 1.00 3.24
N GLU A 353 -1.05 -0.14 3.93
CA GLU A 353 -0.30 -1.35 3.56
C GLU A 353 -1.19 -2.41 2.89
N MET A 354 -2.51 -2.17 2.84
CA MET A 354 -3.49 -3.16 2.38
C MET A 354 -3.68 -3.11 0.86
N GLU A 355 -3.23 -4.17 0.19
CA GLU A 355 -3.49 -4.39 -1.24
C GLU A 355 -4.97 -4.70 -1.49
N ILE A 356 -5.57 -5.55 -0.63
CA ILE A 356 -7.01 -5.80 -0.59
C ILE A 356 -7.49 -5.43 0.81
N MET A 357 -8.62 -4.73 0.87
CA MET A 357 -9.20 -4.32 2.14
C MET A 357 -9.80 -5.54 2.87
N TYR A 358 -9.53 -5.65 4.17
CA TYR A 358 -10.15 -6.63 5.06
C TYR A 358 -10.54 -5.98 6.40
N GLN A 359 -11.39 -6.65 7.18
CA GLN A 359 -11.76 -6.17 8.51
C GLN A 359 -10.65 -6.47 9.54
N TYR A 360 -9.92 -5.43 9.97
CA TYR A 360 -8.86 -5.57 10.98
C TYR A 360 -9.40 -5.74 12.41
N SER A 361 -10.24 -4.79 12.85
CA SER A 361 -10.80 -4.78 14.21
C SER A 361 -12.07 -5.63 14.33
N PRO A 362 -12.37 -6.17 15.52
CA PRO A 362 -13.55 -7.04 15.70
C PRO A 362 -14.86 -6.25 15.69
N LEU A 363 -14.83 -4.96 16.02
CA LEU A 363 -16.00 -4.07 16.10
C LEU A 363 -17.13 -4.61 17.01
N THR A 364 -16.77 -5.43 17.99
CA THR A 364 -17.71 -5.95 19.00
C THR A 364 -18.00 -4.89 20.07
N MET A 365 -19.14 -5.01 20.75
CA MET A 365 -19.52 -4.09 21.83
C MET A 365 -18.43 -3.96 22.90
N GLY A 366 -17.81 -5.09 23.32
CA GLY A 366 -16.75 -5.09 24.32
C GLY A 366 -15.56 -4.22 23.89
N TRP A 367 -15.13 -4.35 22.64
CA TRP A 367 -14.05 -3.54 22.07
C TRP A 367 -14.38 -2.03 22.09
N CYS A 368 -15.61 -1.65 21.72
CA CYS A 368 -16.05 -0.25 21.80
C CYS A 368 -16.04 0.28 23.24
N ILE A 369 -16.57 -0.51 24.18
CA ILE A 369 -16.66 -0.13 25.60
C ILE A 369 -15.27 0.02 26.22
N ASP A 370 -14.35 -0.89 25.93
CA ASP A 370 -12.99 -0.84 26.46
C ASP A 370 -12.23 0.37 25.91
N CYS A 371 -12.36 0.66 24.61
CA CYS A 371 -11.84 1.89 24.03
C CYS A 371 -12.41 3.16 24.71
N HIS A 372 -13.72 3.19 25.01
CA HIS A 372 -14.34 4.32 25.71
C HIS A 372 -13.90 4.44 27.18
N ARG A 373 -13.52 3.34 27.84
CA ARG A 373 -12.97 3.35 29.20
C ARG A 373 -11.56 3.92 29.27
N GLU A 374 -10.77 3.69 28.22
CA GLU A 374 -9.35 4.04 28.18
C GLU A 374 -9.09 5.40 27.51
N SER A 375 -9.96 5.81 26.58
CA SER A 375 -9.79 7.04 25.80
C SER A 375 -10.15 8.28 26.62
N ASN A 376 -9.24 9.24 26.66
CA ASN A 376 -9.45 10.53 27.31
C ASN A 376 -10.10 11.52 26.36
N VAL A 377 -10.91 12.41 26.92
CA VAL A 377 -11.58 13.49 26.18
C VAL A 377 -10.63 14.67 26.03
N ASP A 378 -10.62 15.30 24.86
CA ASP A 378 -9.83 16.50 24.61
C ASP A 378 -10.42 17.70 25.36
N LYS A 379 -9.59 18.33 26.21
CA LYS A 379 -9.95 19.51 27.01
C LYS A 379 -9.97 20.80 26.19
N SER A 380 -9.42 20.81 24.98
CA SER A 380 -9.22 22.02 24.19
C SER A 380 -10.52 22.63 23.62
N ASN A 381 -11.64 21.93 23.76
CA ASN A 381 -12.94 22.39 23.29
C ASN A 381 -13.69 23.17 24.40
N GLU A 382 -14.04 24.42 24.12
CA GLU A 382 -14.79 25.32 25.02
C GLU A 382 -16.09 24.68 25.55
N TYR A 383 -16.75 23.82 24.76
CA TYR A 383 -17.95 23.11 25.19
C TYR A 383 -17.69 22.19 26.39
N TYR A 384 -16.52 21.55 26.43
CA TYR A 384 -16.17 20.60 27.48
C TYR A 384 -15.51 21.25 28.68
N GLU A 385 -15.09 22.52 28.64
CA GLU A 385 -14.33 23.16 29.72
C GLU A 385 -15.05 23.08 31.08
N LYS A 386 -16.32 23.54 31.12
CA LYS A 386 -17.14 23.51 32.34
C LYS A 386 -17.46 22.09 32.81
N ILE A 387 -17.81 21.21 31.87
CA ILE A 387 -18.13 19.80 32.16
C ILE A 387 -16.90 19.07 32.68
N HIS A 388 -15.73 19.38 32.12
CA HIS A 388 -14.47 18.80 32.52
C HIS A 388 -14.11 19.22 33.93
N GLU A 389 -14.24 20.50 34.27
CA GLU A 389 -13.99 21.01 35.63
C GLU A 389 -14.91 20.35 36.67
N GLU A 390 -16.22 20.35 36.44
CA GLU A 390 -17.20 19.78 37.38
C GLU A 390 -17.01 18.27 37.59
N LEU A 391 -16.81 17.51 36.51
CA LEU A 391 -16.65 16.06 36.58
C LEU A 391 -15.26 15.65 37.07
N SER A 392 -14.20 16.40 36.74
CA SER A 392 -12.86 16.17 37.30
C SER A 392 -12.87 16.30 38.82
N ILE A 393 -13.56 17.30 39.36
CA ILE A 393 -13.74 17.46 40.82
C ILE A 393 -14.51 16.28 41.40
N LYS A 394 -15.63 15.89 40.77
CA LYS A 394 -16.49 14.79 41.24
C LYS A 394 -15.77 13.44 41.30
N TYR A 395 -14.99 13.13 40.26
CA TYR A 395 -14.31 11.84 40.14
C TYR A 395 -12.87 11.85 40.68
N GLY A 396 -12.34 13.03 41.03
CA GLY A 396 -10.96 13.17 41.53
C GLY A 396 -9.90 12.83 40.49
N VAL A 397 -10.17 13.09 39.21
CA VAL A 397 -9.27 12.75 38.09
C VAL A 397 -8.91 13.99 37.27
N GLU A 398 -7.64 14.09 36.85
CA GLU A 398 -7.21 15.21 36.01
C GLU A 398 -7.75 15.12 34.58
N LYS A 399 -7.89 13.91 34.03
CA LYS A 399 -8.43 13.67 32.69
C LYS A 399 -9.67 12.78 32.80
N LEU A 400 -10.70 13.13 32.06
CA LEU A 400 -11.95 12.38 31.99
C LEU A 400 -11.90 11.44 30.80
N THR A 401 -12.39 10.23 31.02
CA THR A 401 -12.58 9.26 29.96
C THR A 401 -13.96 9.41 29.32
N VAL A 402 -14.11 8.90 28.11
CA VAL A 402 -15.42 8.90 27.41
C VAL A 402 -16.48 8.17 28.24
N ALA A 403 -16.09 7.09 28.93
CA ALA A 403 -16.96 6.37 29.87
C ALA A 403 -17.44 7.26 31.04
N GLN A 404 -16.59 8.13 31.58
CA GLN A 404 -16.95 9.05 32.67
C GLN A 404 -17.88 10.19 32.21
N LEU A 405 -17.85 10.55 30.92
CA LEU A 405 -18.87 11.42 30.29
C LEU A 405 -20.20 10.70 30.01
N GLY A 406 -20.29 9.43 30.39
CA GLY A 406 -21.47 8.59 30.14
C GLY A 406 -21.54 8.05 28.71
N GLY A 407 -20.44 8.05 27.94
CA GLY A 407 -20.37 7.46 26.59
C GLY A 407 -20.50 5.93 26.55
N ILE A 408 -20.91 5.31 27.65
CA ILE A 408 -21.20 3.87 27.78
C ILE A 408 -22.66 3.61 28.19
N GLU A 409 -23.51 4.64 28.16
CA GLU A 409 -24.95 4.53 28.39
C GLU A 409 -25.63 3.87 27.19
N CYS A 410 -26.59 2.97 27.45
CA CYS A 410 -27.27 2.20 26.41
C CYS A 410 -27.91 3.09 25.33
N ALA A 411 -28.62 4.14 25.73
CA ALA A 411 -29.36 5.03 24.81
C ALA A 411 -28.43 5.85 23.89
N LYS A 412 -27.17 6.08 24.27
CA LYS A 412 -26.22 6.83 23.42
C LYS A 412 -25.70 6.01 22.25
N CYS A 413 -25.83 4.68 22.30
CA CYS A 413 -25.36 3.77 21.28
C CYS A 413 -26.49 2.99 20.59
N HIS A 414 -27.65 2.78 21.25
CA HIS A 414 -28.68 1.85 20.78
C HIS A 414 -30.10 2.43 20.65
N TYR A 415 -30.22 3.77 20.67
CA TYR A 415 -31.47 4.54 20.72
C TYR A 415 -32.18 4.51 22.08
#